data_AF-A0A965PKJ3-F1
#
_entry.id   AF-A0A965PKJ3-F1
#
_cell.length_a   1.000
_cell.length_b   1.000
_cell.length_c   1.000
_cell.angle_alpha   90.00
_cell.angle_beta   90.00
_cell.angle_gamma   90.00
#
_symmetry.space_group_name_H-M   'P 1'
#
loop_
_entity.id
_entity.type
_entity.pdbx_description
1 polymer ?
#
loop_
_entity_poly.entity_id
_entity_poly.type
_entity_poly.pdbx_seq_one_letter_code
_entity_poly.pdbx_strand_id
1 'polypeptide(L)'
;MNHLREEEVATFRKFKVFALLESSGNIVMNQSGRGFDWNVRWKNANVTGNTGDTPRTFARTNMFKRPQLPWKGFVATDAIFRREMLENRGQQALVDVAGKMAERLQESLEQHLSYQPYKDGNANDNDFHGLESFLGYDGTIDESHATSPFTKRTSNNTADRYGYPSDTFADLSTVLGTYGGGRINVVGTVDATTAKWPNHAVDPEADFWSPVIVNYNATGLNKQAANSQSWAKNCTFALREGIHQCKRNDSVNSQIDMVALDRTLYIQFLNTYRDNERIVVSKENGL
;
A
#
# COMPACT_ATOMS: atom_id res chain seq x y z
N MET A 1 -26.71 -24.41 41.44
CA MET A 1 -26.47 -23.07 40.86
C MET A 1 -26.71 -23.19 39.36
N ASN A 2 -27.54 -22.33 38.78
CA ASN A 2 -27.67 -22.24 37.33
C ASN A 2 -26.57 -21.30 36.83
N HIS A 3 -25.65 -21.84 36.02
CA HIS A 3 -24.61 -21.05 35.37
C HIS A 3 -25.16 -20.50 34.05
N LEU A 4 -24.90 -19.23 33.77
CA LEU A 4 -25.16 -18.63 32.46
C LEU A 4 -24.30 -19.38 31.42
N ARG A 5 -24.96 -19.86 30.36
CA ARG A 5 -24.35 -20.68 29.29
C ARG A 5 -23.84 -19.84 28.11
N GLU A 6 -23.94 -18.53 28.22
CA GLU A 6 -23.57 -17.59 27.17
C GLU A 6 -22.09 -17.21 27.33
N GLU A 7 -21.35 -17.31 26.23
CA GLU A 7 -19.95 -16.95 26.13
C GLU A 7 -19.85 -15.58 25.45
N GLU A 8 -19.29 -14.58 26.16
CA GLU A 8 -19.04 -13.26 25.59
C GLU A 8 -17.69 -13.27 24.87
N VAL A 9 -17.71 -13.12 23.55
CA VAL A 9 -16.48 -13.10 22.75
C VAL A 9 -15.89 -11.70 22.73
N ALA A 10 -15.01 -11.40 23.69
CA ALA A 10 -14.34 -10.10 23.84
C ALA A 10 -13.11 -9.91 22.93
N THR A 11 -12.68 -10.94 22.19
CA THR A 11 -11.42 -10.94 21.44
C THR A 11 -11.57 -10.47 19.98
N PHE A 12 -12.80 -10.37 19.47
CA PHE A 12 -13.03 -10.05 18.06
C PHE A 12 -12.64 -8.63 17.69
N ARG A 13 -11.93 -8.54 16.57
CA ARG A 13 -11.69 -7.29 15.84
C ARG A 13 -12.28 -7.49 14.45
N LYS A 14 -13.15 -6.59 13.97
CA LYS A 14 -13.79 -6.70 12.65
C LYS A 14 -12.94 -6.03 11.59
N PHE A 15 -12.80 -6.66 10.42
CA PHE A 15 -11.82 -6.26 9.40
C PHE A 15 -12.47 -5.58 8.22
N LYS A 16 -12.17 -4.28 8.07
CA LYS A 16 -12.74 -3.45 7.02
C LYS A 16 -12.01 -3.60 5.69
N VAL A 17 -10.69 -3.79 5.69
CA VAL A 17 -9.88 -3.77 4.46
C VAL A 17 -10.14 -5.00 3.59
N PHE A 18 -10.07 -6.21 4.13
CA PHE A 18 -10.39 -7.42 3.36
C PHE A 18 -11.84 -7.42 2.85
N ALA A 19 -12.80 -7.08 3.71
CA ALA A 19 -14.20 -6.99 3.30
C ALA A 19 -14.41 -5.95 2.18
N LEU A 20 -13.68 -4.84 2.21
CA LEU A 20 -13.72 -3.85 1.15
C LEU A 20 -13.08 -4.35 -0.15
N LEU A 21 -11.94 -5.04 -0.08
CA LEU A 21 -11.29 -5.66 -1.24
C LEU A 21 -12.18 -6.73 -1.91
N GLU A 22 -12.91 -7.49 -1.11
CA GLU A 22 -13.91 -8.43 -1.61
C GLU A 22 -15.07 -7.69 -2.27
N SER A 23 -15.60 -6.65 -1.61
CA SER A 23 -16.72 -5.86 -2.14
C SER A 23 -16.39 -5.12 -3.43
N SER A 24 -15.12 -4.75 -3.63
CA SER A 24 -14.65 -4.13 -4.87
C SER A 24 -14.37 -5.13 -5.98
N GLY A 25 -14.47 -6.45 -5.71
CA GLY A 25 -14.20 -7.51 -6.69
C GLY A 25 -12.72 -7.74 -6.94
N ASN A 26 -11.84 -7.24 -6.07
CA ASN A 26 -10.38 -7.35 -6.22
C ASN A 26 -9.82 -8.66 -5.66
N ILE A 27 -10.67 -9.65 -5.39
CA ILE A 27 -10.28 -10.98 -4.89
C ILE A 27 -10.72 -12.03 -5.90
N VAL A 28 -9.76 -12.82 -6.38
CA VAL A 28 -10.02 -13.97 -7.25
C VAL A 28 -9.78 -15.24 -6.45
N MET A 29 -10.81 -16.08 -6.37
CA MET A 29 -10.76 -17.35 -5.64
C MET A 29 -10.55 -18.54 -6.60
N ASN A 30 -10.22 -19.70 -6.04
CA ASN A 30 -10.11 -20.98 -6.76
C ASN A 30 -9.07 -20.99 -7.90
N GLN A 31 -7.93 -20.33 -7.68
CA GLN A 31 -6.80 -20.38 -8.59
C GLN A 31 -5.99 -21.66 -8.36
N SER A 32 -5.55 -22.32 -9.43
CA SER A 32 -4.77 -23.56 -9.40
C SER A 32 -3.40 -23.36 -10.07
N GLY A 33 -2.37 -24.05 -9.61
CA GLY A 33 -1.03 -23.96 -10.18
C GLY A 33 0.06 -24.07 -9.11
N ARG A 34 1.32 -23.87 -9.49
CA ARG A 34 2.47 -23.83 -8.55
C ARG A 34 2.64 -22.49 -7.84
N GLY A 35 1.83 -21.51 -8.21
CA GLY A 35 1.83 -20.15 -7.69
C GLY A 35 0.93 -19.29 -8.56
N PHE A 36 1.03 -17.98 -8.39
CA PHE A 36 0.35 -16.99 -9.20
C PHE A 36 1.37 -16.23 -10.05
N ASP A 37 1.29 -16.35 -11.37
CA ASP A 37 2.10 -15.62 -12.32
C ASP A 37 1.24 -14.81 -13.28
N TRP A 38 1.71 -13.62 -13.66
CA TRP A 38 1.04 -12.78 -14.64
C TRP A 38 2.05 -12.06 -15.51
N ASN A 39 1.66 -11.63 -16.71
CA ASN A 39 2.55 -10.87 -17.60
C ASN A 39 2.31 -9.38 -17.41
N VAL A 40 3.38 -8.64 -17.11
CA VAL A 40 3.37 -7.19 -16.99
C VAL A 40 4.12 -6.59 -18.17
N ARG A 41 3.47 -5.67 -18.88
CA ARG A 41 4.12 -4.91 -19.96
C ARG A 41 4.85 -3.72 -19.34
N TRP A 42 6.18 -3.76 -19.36
CA TRP A 42 7.04 -2.77 -18.70
C TRP A 42 7.61 -1.72 -19.66
N LYS A 43 7.61 -2.00 -20.97
CA LYS A 43 8.12 -1.10 -22.00
C LYS A 43 7.16 -0.98 -23.17
N ASN A 44 7.18 0.19 -23.82
CA ASN A 44 6.49 0.44 -25.08
C ASN A 44 7.42 0.22 -26.28
N ALA A 45 6.83 -0.01 -27.45
CA ALA A 45 7.59 -0.01 -28.69
C ALA A 45 8.18 1.39 -28.93
N ASN A 46 9.45 1.46 -29.32
CA ASN A 46 10.09 2.72 -29.65
C ASN A 46 9.42 3.31 -30.91
N VAL A 47 8.97 4.56 -30.82
CA VAL A 47 8.41 5.30 -31.95
C VAL A 47 9.49 6.21 -32.51
N THR A 48 9.80 6.07 -33.81
CA THR A 48 10.75 6.94 -34.50
C THR A 48 10.02 7.80 -35.52
N GLY A 49 10.51 9.03 -35.72
CA GLY A 49 10.01 9.92 -36.77
C GLY A 49 10.28 9.31 -38.16
N ASN A 50 9.31 9.44 -39.06
CA ASN A 50 9.42 8.93 -40.43
C ASN A 50 9.44 10.12 -41.40
N THR A 51 10.62 10.56 -41.82
CA THR A 51 10.79 11.68 -42.76
C THR A 51 10.96 11.22 -44.21
N GLY A 52 10.75 9.93 -44.51
CA GLY A 52 10.89 9.36 -45.86
C GLY A 52 12.31 8.88 -46.21
N ASP A 53 13.34 9.54 -45.68
CA ASP A 53 14.75 9.21 -45.95
C ASP A 53 15.42 8.38 -44.83
N THR A 54 14.77 8.29 -43.67
CA THR A 54 15.31 7.56 -42.51
C THR A 54 15.14 6.05 -42.67
N PRO A 55 16.21 5.23 -42.63
CA PRO A 55 16.10 3.78 -42.73
C PRO A 55 15.31 3.21 -41.54
N ARG A 56 14.35 2.33 -41.82
CA ARG A 56 13.54 1.65 -40.80
C ARG A 56 14.30 0.45 -40.27
N THR A 57 14.56 0.43 -38.96
CA THR A 57 15.18 -0.71 -38.28
C THR A 57 14.14 -1.48 -37.49
N PHE A 58 14.02 -2.78 -37.75
CA PHE A 58 13.08 -3.68 -37.05
C PHE A 58 13.86 -4.53 -36.04
N ALA A 59 14.20 -3.94 -34.91
CA ALA A 59 14.84 -4.67 -33.80
C ALA A 59 13.77 -5.36 -32.93
N ARG A 60 14.04 -6.59 -32.49
CA ARG A 60 13.19 -7.28 -31.51
C ARG A 60 13.41 -6.68 -30.12
N THR A 61 12.33 -6.38 -29.41
CA THR A 61 12.37 -5.88 -28.03
C THR A 61 11.50 -6.74 -27.13
N ASN A 62 12.01 -7.17 -25.99
CA ASN A 62 11.17 -7.84 -24.98
C ASN A 62 10.36 -6.80 -24.21
N MET A 63 9.04 -6.84 -24.33
CA MET A 63 8.12 -5.88 -23.69
C MET A 63 7.51 -6.39 -22.38
N PHE A 64 7.74 -7.67 -22.04
CA PHE A 64 7.03 -8.33 -20.93
C PHE A 64 8.00 -8.84 -19.86
N LYS A 65 7.57 -8.70 -18.60
CA LYS A 65 8.15 -9.36 -17.43
C LYS A 65 7.08 -10.23 -16.77
N ARG A 66 7.53 -11.27 -16.07
CA ARG A 66 6.67 -12.24 -15.37
C ARG A 66 6.95 -12.19 -13.87
N PRO A 67 6.21 -11.37 -13.11
CA PRO A 67 6.14 -11.54 -11.66
C PRO A 67 5.56 -12.92 -11.30
N GLN A 68 6.00 -13.45 -10.16
CA GLN A 68 5.49 -14.70 -9.60
C GLN A 68 5.34 -14.59 -8.08
N LEU A 69 4.27 -15.18 -7.54
CA LEU A 69 4.02 -15.30 -6.10
C LEU A 69 3.80 -16.77 -5.72
N PRO A 70 4.48 -17.28 -4.69
CA PRO A 70 4.28 -18.64 -4.20
C PRO A 70 2.99 -18.77 -3.37
N TRP A 71 2.52 -20.02 -3.21
CA TRP A 71 1.42 -20.32 -2.30
C TRP A 71 1.87 -20.25 -0.84
N LYS A 72 1.02 -19.65 0.00
CA LYS A 72 1.19 -19.59 1.46
C LYS A 72 -0.08 -20.08 2.14
N GLY A 73 0.06 -20.74 3.28
CA GLY A 73 -1.06 -21.36 3.99
C GLY A 73 -0.90 -21.25 5.50
N PHE A 74 -2.05 -21.17 6.19
CA PHE A 74 -2.11 -21.14 7.64
C PHE A 74 -2.77 -22.42 8.15
N VAL A 75 -2.33 -22.88 9.31
CA VAL A 75 -2.96 -24.00 10.02
C VAL A 75 -3.16 -23.60 11.47
N ALA A 76 -4.31 -23.98 12.03
CA ALA A 76 -4.58 -23.87 13.45
C ALA A 76 -4.88 -25.27 13.99
N THR A 77 -4.31 -25.60 15.14
CA THR A 77 -4.47 -26.89 15.80
C THR A 77 -4.95 -26.67 17.24
N ASP A 78 -5.80 -27.58 17.69
CA ASP A 78 -6.25 -27.63 19.08
C ASP A 78 -6.34 -29.10 19.51
N ALA A 79 -6.24 -29.36 20.81
CA ALA A 79 -6.18 -30.70 21.39
C ALA A 79 -7.13 -30.79 22.58
N ILE A 80 -8.07 -31.75 22.50
CA ILE A 80 -9.01 -32.02 23.59
C ILE A 80 -8.62 -33.34 24.29
N PHE A 81 -8.47 -33.29 25.60
CA PHE A 81 -8.19 -34.49 26.39
C PHE A 81 -9.47 -35.19 26.84
N ARG A 82 -9.46 -36.53 26.83
CA ARG A 82 -10.62 -37.35 27.20
C ARG A 82 -11.10 -37.14 28.64
N ARG A 83 -10.20 -36.76 29.56
CA ARG A 83 -10.57 -36.43 30.95
C ARG A 83 -11.44 -35.18 31.02
N GLU A 84 -11.07 -34.14 30.29
CA GLU A 84 -11.79 -32.87 30.20
C GLU A 84 -13.18 -33.06 29.56
N MET A 85 -13.28 -33.92 28.53
CA MET A 85 -14.58 -34.31 27.96
C MET A 85 -15.48 -35.12 28.90
N LEU A 86 -14.93 -35.74 29.94
CA LEU A 86 -15.71 -36.50 30.93
C LEU A 86 -16.12 -35.62 32.10
N GLU A 87 -15.27 -34.69 32.50
CA GLU A 87 -15.55 -33.67 33.51
C GLU A 87 -16.60 -32.65 33.00
N ASN A 88 -16.63 -32.36 31.70
CA ASN A 88 -17.57 -31.44 31.08
C ASN A 88 -18.76 -32.17 30.41
N ARG A 89 -19.54 -32.93 31.19
CA ARG A 89 -20.76 -33.64 30.74
C ARG A 89 -21.97 -33.34 31.62
N GLY A 90 -23.16 -33.45 31.02
CA GLY A 90 -24.44 -33.36 31.73
C GLY A 90 -24.91 -31.93 31.98
N GLN A 91 -25.86 -31.77 32.92
CA GLN A 91 -26.50 -30.48 33.21
C GLN A 91 -25.53 -29.43 33.80
N GLN A 92 -24.35 -29.87 34.24
CA GLN A 92 -23.26 -29.04 34.79
C GLN A 92 -22.24 -28.59 33.75
N ALA A 93 -22.38 -28.98 32.48
CA ALA A 93 -21.50 -28.53 31.41
C ALA A 93 -21.60 -27.01 31.24
N LEU A 94 -20.47 -26.31 31.45
CA LEU A 94 -20.36 -24.85 31.40
C LEU A 94 -20.21 -24.35 29.95
N VAL A 95 -19.48 -25.09 29.11
CA VAL A 95 -19.19 -24.75 27.71
C VAL A 95 -19.15 -26.02 26.86
N ASP A 96 -19.74 -26.01 25.67
CA ASP A 96 -19.63 -27.11 24.71
C ASP A 96 -18.25 -27.12 24.02
N VAL A 97 -17.28 -27.77 24.66
CA VAL A 97 -15.87 -27.76 24.24
C VAL A 97 -15.66 -28.48 22.90
N ALA A 98 -16.37 -29.58 22.65
CA ALA A 98 -16.23 -30.36 21.43
C ALA A 98 -17.07 -29.78 20.27
N GLY A 99 -18.30 -29.35 20.54
CA GLY A 99 -19.19 -28.79 19.52
C GLY A 99 -18.70 -27.46 18.96
N LYS A 100 -18.09 -26.60 19.79
CA LYS A 100 -17.58 -25.28 19.37
C LYS A 100 -16.09 -25.26 19.01
N MET A 101 -15.40 -26.41 18.97
CA MET A 101 -13.97 -26.46 18.65
C MET A 101 -13.68 -25.95 17.24
N ALA A 102 -14.46 -26.41 16.25
CA ALA A 102 -14.30 -26.01 14.86
C ALA A 102 -14.55 -24.51 14.67
N GLU A 103 -15.58 -23.96 15.31
CA GLU A 103 -15.90 -22.53 15.30
C GLU A 103 -14.73 -21.72 15.88
N ARG A 104 -14.25 -22.04 17.09
CA ARG A 104 -13.11 -21.33 17.71
C ARG A 104 -11.82 -21.38 16.88
N LEU A 105 -11.55 -22.49 16.22
CA LEU A 105 -10.40 -22.62 15.32
C LEU A 105 -10.57 -21.77 14.05
N GLN A 106 -11.78 -21.73 13.48
CA GLN A 106 -12.10 -20.85 12.35
C GLN A 106 -11.94 -19.38 12.75
N GLU A 107 -12.49 -18.98 13.90
CA GLU A 107 -12.36 -17.61 14.41
C GLU A 107 -10.90 -17.23 14.63
N SER A 108 -10.08 -18.15 15.14
CA SER A 108 -8.64 -17.92 15.35
C SER A 108 -7.91 -17.70 14.03
N LEU A 109 -8.24 -18.48 12.98
CA LEU A 109 -7.69 -18.30 11.64
C LEU A 109 -8.13 -16.97 11.02
N GLU A 110 -9.41 -16.59 11.17
CA GLU A 110 -9.93 -15.31 10.67
C GLU A 110 -9.23 -14.12 11.35
N GLN A 111 -9.04 -14.19 12.67
CA GLN A 111 -8.29 -13.18 13.40
C GLN A 111 -6.83 -13.11 12.97
N HIS A 112 -6.18 -14.24 12.70
CA HIS A 112 -4.80 -14.23 12.23
C HIS A 112 -4.69 -13.63 10.82
N LEU A 113 -5.55 -14.08 9.91
CA LEU A 113 -5.60 -13.62 8.52
C LEU A 113 -5.73 -12.09 8.47
N SER A 114 -6.44 -11.50 9.40
CA SER A 114 -6.73 -10.08 9.37
C SER A 114 -5.57 -9.08 9.38
N TYR A 115 -4.45 -9.46 9.98
CA TYR A 115 -3.27 -8.61 10.04
C TYR A 115 -2.35 -8.83 8.84
N GLN A 116 -2.56 -9.93 8.10
CA GLN A 116 -1.74 -10.35 6.98
C GLN A 116 -1.68 -9.33 5.81
N PRO A 117 -2.71 -8.49 5.52
CA PRO A 117 -2.59 -7.44 4.50
C PRO A 117 -1.51 -6.40 4.80
N TYR A 118 -1.10 -6.25 6.06
CA TYR A 118 -0.07 -5.30 6.47
C TYR A 118 1.26 -5.97 6.78
N LYS A 119 1.40 -7.27 6.49
CA LYS A 119 2.64 -8.01 6.70
C LYS A 119 3.52 -7.97 5.47
N ASP A 120 4.81 -8.18 5.71
CA ASP A 120 5.77 -8.41 4.65
C ASP A 120 6.06 -9.92 4.52
N GLY A 121 5.59 -10.50 3.42
CA GLY A 121 5.81 -11.89 3.08
C GLY A 121 7.19 -12.19 2.50
N ASN A 122 8.03 -11.18 2.20
CA ASN A 122 9.42 -11.37 1.79
C ASN A 122 10.35 -11.52 3.00
N ALA A 123 10.04 -10.83 4.11
CA ALA A 123 10.78 -10.99 5.36
C ALA A 123 10.50 -12.35 6.05
N ASN A 124 9.35 -12.96 5.81
CA ASN A 124 8.97 -14.24 6.41
C ASN A 124 8.16 -15.12 5.44
N ASP A 125 8.66 -16.32 5.18
CA ASP A 125 8.01 -17.30 4.29
C ASP A 125 6.60 -17.69 4.75
N ASN A 126 6.30 -17.58 6.05
CA ASN A 126 4.99 -17.94 6.59
C ASN A 126 3.95 -16.82 6.54
N ASP A 127 4.35 -15.57 6.31
CA ASP A 127 3.44 -14.43 6.26
C ASP A 127 3.01 -14.12 4.82
N PHE A 128 1.80 -13.59 4.64
CA PHE A 128 1.34 -13.19 3.31
C PHE A 128 2.15 -12.02 2.75
N HIS A 129 2.24 -11.96 1.42
CA HIS A 129 2.72 -10.77 0.72
C HIS A 129 1.65 -9.67 0.79
N GLY A 130 1.71 -8.87 1.87
CA GLY A 130 0.84 -7.72 2.09
C GLY A 130 1.44 -6.43 1.54
N LEU A 131 0.92 -5.30 2.02
CA LEU A 131 1.31 -3.95 1.62
C LEU A 131 2.78 -3.66 1.91
N GLU A 132 3.32 -4.16 3.02
CA GLU A 132 4.72 -3.93 3.37
C GLU A 132 5.69 -4.59 2.40
N SER A 133 5.28 -5.66 1.69
CA SER A 133 6.12 -6.36 0.70
C SER A 133 6.44 -5.56 -0.56
N PHE A 134 5.75 -4.44 -0.79
CA PHE A 134 6.07 -3.55 -1.90
C PHE A 134 6.26 -2.10 -1.48
N LEU A 135 5.82 -1.68 -0.29
CA LEU A 135 5.95 -0.31 0.21
C LEU A 135 7.25 -0.04 1.00
N GLY A 136 8.15 -1.02 1.12
CA GLY A 136 9.46 -0.83 1.73
C GLY A 136 10.29 0.27 1.05
N TYR A 137 10.92 1.12 1.85
CA TYR A 137 11.78 2.21 1.37
C TYR A 137 13.05 2.34 2.21
N ASP A 138 14.09 2.87 1.59
CA ASP A 138 15.37 3.15 2.21
C ASP A 138 15.82 4.55 1.77
N GLY A 139 15.86 5.50 2.71
CA GLY A 139 16.21 6.87 2.40
C GLY A 139 15.11 7.66 1.69
N THR A 140 15.47 8.89 1.30
CA THR A 140 14.63 9.77 0.47
C THR A 140 15.22 9.94 -0.92
N ILE A 141 14.37 10.25 -1.89
CA ILE A 141 14.82 10.62 -3.23
C ILE A 141 15.46 11.99 -3.16
N ASP A 142 16.70 12.11 -3.66
CA ASP A 142 17.40 13.39 -3.68
C ASP A 142 16.70 14.39 -4.62
N GLU A 143 15.88 15.24 -4.01
CA GLU A 143 15.15 16.28 -4.70
C GLU A 143 16.03 17.52 -5.01
N SER A 144 17.29 17.57 -4.59
CA SER A 144 18.19 18.69 -4.91
C SER A 144 18.86 18.55 -6.28
N HIS A 145 18.82 17.36 -6.90
CA HIS A 145 19.43 17.09 -8.20
C HIS A 145 18.36 16.78 -9.27
N ALA A 146 18.18 17.72 -10.19
CA ALA A 146 17.23 17.63 -11.29
C ALA A 146 17.71 16.76 -12.48
N THR A 147 19.02 16.50 -12.60
CA THR A 147 19.66 16.17 -13.88
C THR A 147 20.41 14.82 -13.96
N SER A 148 20.41 14.00 -12.91
CA SER A 148 21.14 12.70 -12.85
C SER A 148 20.22 11.57 -12.32
N PRO A 149 20.57 10.26 -12.38
CA PRO A 149 19.61 9.16 -12.18
C PRO A 149 18.92 9.24 -10.82
N PHE A 150 17.79 8.56 -10.64
CA PHE A 150 17.08 8.52 -9.35
C PHE A 150 18.06 8.19 -8.23
N THR A 151 18.46 9.21 -7.49
CA THR A 151 19.56 9.08 -6.53
C THR A 151 18.94 9.00 -5.15
N LYS A 152 19.21 7.90 -4.46
CA LYS A 152 18.88 7.72 -3.05
C LYS A 152 19.83 8.57 -2.21
N ARG A 153 19.30 9.32 -1.23
CA ARG A 153 20.15 9.91 -0.17
C ARG A 153 20.55 8.85 0.84
N THR A 154 21.79 8.90 1.33
CA THR A 154 22.31 7.98 2.36
C THR A 154 21.58 8.08 3.70
N SER A 155 20.88 9.19 3.96
CA SER A 155 20.04 9.37 5.14
C SER A 155 18.76 10.11 4.78
N ASN A 156 17.69 9.84 5.53
CA ASN A 156 16.40 10.49 5.36
C ASN A 156 16.53 12.00 5.50
N ASN A 157 16.15 12.75 4.47
CA ASN A 157 16.15 14.20 4.50
C ASN A 157 14.73 14.74 4.61
N THR A 158 14.51 15.62 5.59
CA THR A 158 13.21 16.26 5.83
C THR A 158 12.86 17.34 4.79
N ALA A 159 13.76 17.66 3.86
CA ALA A 159 13.44 18.51 2.71
C ALA A 159 12.78 17.74 1.56
N ASP A 160 13.08 16.45 1.43
CA ASP A 160 12.61 15.62 0.32
C ASP A 160 11.21 15.06 0.63
N ARG A 161 10.28 15.24 -0.31
CA ARG A 161 8.86 14.87 -0.19
C ARG A 161 8.60 13.40 -0.47
N TYR A 162 9.55 12.70 -1.07
CA TYR A 162 9.36 11.33 -1.53
C TYR A 162 10.39 10.36 -0.94
N GLY A 163 9.91 9.20 -0.50
CA GLY A 163 10.75 8.08 -0.10
C GLY A 163 11.33 7.38 -1.33
N TYR A 164 12.50 6.74 -1.17
CA TYR A 164 13.12 5.95 -2.24
C TYR A 164 12.74 4.48 -2.07
N PRO A 165 11.90 3.88 -2.95
CA PRO A 165 11.50 2.49 -2.84
C PRO A 165 12.72 1.56 -2.96
N SER A 166 12.76 0.52 -2.12
CA SER A 166 13.94 -0.36 -2.01
C SER A 166 13.63 -1.85 -1.97
N ASP A 167 12.36 -2.23 -1.97
CA ASP A 167 11.94 -3.62 -1.75
C ASP A 167 11.87 -4.43 -3.06
N THR A 168 11.56 -5.72 -2.95
CA THR A 168 11.29 -6.64 -4.06
C THR A 168 9.89 -7.24 -3.90
N PHE A 169 9.04 -7.12 -4.92
CA PHE A 169 7.70 -7.70 -4.90
C PHE A 169 7.51 -8.64 -6.10
N ALA A 170 7.07 -9.87 -5.83
CA ALA A 170 6.83 -10.91 -6.84
C ALA A 170 8.06 -11.16 -7.74
N ASP A 171 9.24 -11.26 -7.13
CA ASP A 171 10.57 -11.42 -7.77
C ASP A 171 11.02 -10.28 -8.69
N LEU A 172 10.34 -9.13 -8.61
CA LEU A 172 10.72 -7.91 -9.30
C LEU A 172 11.10 -6.82 -8.30
N SER A 173 12.21 -6.13 -8.57
CA SER A 173 12.68 -5.00 -7.77
C SER A 173 11.74 -3.81 -7.92
N THR A 174 11.39 -3.19 -6.79
CA THR A 174 10.61 -1.95 -6.75
C THR A 174 11.48 -0.70 -6.87
N VAL A 175 12.82 -0.86 -6.88
CA VAL A 175 13.77 0.26 -6.96
C VAL A 175 13.62 1.01 -8.28
N LEU A 176 13.54 2.34 -8.20
CA LEU A 176 13.43 3.24 -9.34
C LEU A 176 14.61 3.08 -10.32
N GLY A 177 14.30 3.00 -11.61
CA GLY A 177 15.28 2.91 -12.70
C GLY A 177 15.98 1.56 -12.83
N THR A 178 15.65 0.55 -12.01
CA THR A 178 16.32 -0.78 -12.05
C THR A 178 16.27 -1.43 -13.44
N TYR A 179 15.18 -1.24 -14.16
CA TYR A 179 14.92 -1.89 -15.44
C TYR A 179 15.24 -1.00 -16.64
N GLY A 180 15.82 0.18 -16.43
CA GLY A 180 16.16 1.15 -17.46
C GLY A 180 15.26 2.38 -17.44
N GLY A 181 15.33 3.17 -18.51
CA GLY A 181 14.66 4.45 -18.63
C GLY A 181 15.21 5.53 -17.74
N GLY A 182 14.71 6.74 -17.94
CA GLY A 182 15.07 7.88 -17.13
C GLY A 182 13.99 8.93 -17.14
N ARG A 183 14.40 10.14 -16.75
CA ARG A 183 13.55 11.32 -16.87
C ARG A 183 13.49 11.69 -18.35
N ILE A 184 12.28 11.94 -18.85
CA ILE A 184 12.08 12.37 -20.24
C ILE A 184 12.52 13.81 -20.35
N ASN A 185 13.66 14.08 -20.99
CA ASN A 185 14.15 15.46 -21.17
C ASN A 185 13.09 16.32 -21.89
N VAL A 186 12.46 17.25 -21.16
CA VAL A 186 11.64 18.29 -21.77
C VAL A 186 12.59 19.34 -22.35
N VAL A 187 12.45 19.65 -23.64
CA VAL A 187 13.21 20.71 -24.30
C VAL A 187 12.85 22.06 -23.65
N GLY A 188 13.79 22.67 -22.92
CA GLY A 188 13.64 23.97 -22.26
C GLY A 188 14.41 24.07 -20.94
N THR A 189 14.47 25.27 -20.34
CA THR A 189 14.94 25.43 -18.96
C THR A 189 13.95 24.76 -18.02
N VAL A 190 14.16 23.49 -17.72
CA VAL A 190 13.34 22.77 -16.75
C VAL A 190 13.65 23.36 -15.38
N ASP A 191 12.66 23.96 -14.74
CA ASP A 191 12.79 24.42 -13.36
C ASP A 191 13.19 23.20 -12.50
N ALA A 192 14.38 23.27 -11.90
CA ALA A 192 14.94 22.24 -11.06
C ALA A 192 14.01 21.86 -9.89
N THR A 193 13.04 22.73 -9.55
CA THR A 193 12.01 22.45 -8.56
C THR A 193 10.88 21.52 -9.05
N THR A 194 10.60 21.50 -10.36
CA THR A 194 9.58 20.66 -11.03
C THR A 194 10.16 19.42 -11.71
N ALA A 195 11.46 19.38 -11.98
CA ALA A 195 12.19 18.30 -12.65
C ALA A 195 12.44 17.05 -11.77
N LYS A 196 11.50 16.70 -10.89
CA LYS A 196 11.71 15.69 -9.84
C LYS A 196 10.66 14.59 -9.96
N TRP A 197 11.06 13.34 -9.81
CA TRP A 197 10.10 12.24 -9.70
C TRP A 197 9.30 12.35 -8.41
N PRO A 198 8.00 12.03 -8.39
CA PRO A 198 7.12 11.61 -9.50
C PRO A 198 6.50 12.76 -10.32
N ASN A 199 6.76 14.02 -9.95
CA ASN A 199 6.19 15.23 -10.59
C ASN A 199 6.59 15.42 -12.07
N HIS A 200 7.76 14.94 -12.45
CA HIS A 200 8.27 15.05 -13.82
C HIS A 200 7.98 13.78 -14.62
N ALA A 201 7.75 13.95 -15.93
CA ALA A 201 7.57 12.83 -16.83
C ALA A 201 8.82 11.93 -16.86
N VAL A 202 8.61 10.63 -16.75
CA VAL A 202 9.65 9.61 -16.83
C VAL A 202 9.24 8.53 -17.81
N ASP A 203 10.23 7.82 -18.33
CA ASP A 203 9.96 6.67 -19.18
C ASP A 203 9.19 5.60 -18.39
N PRO A 204 8.22 4.89 -18.99
CA PRO A 204 7.45 3.86 -18.29
C PRO A 204 8.32 2.78 -17.65
N GLU A 205 9.45 2.45 -18.25
CA GLU A 205 10.37 1.44 -17.72
C GLU A 205 11.09 1.84 -16.42
N ALA A 206 11.11 3.13 -16.10
CA ALA A 206 11.79 3.65 -14.92
C ALA A 206 11.03 3.40 -13.62
N ASP A 207 9.71 3.36 -13.63
CA ASP A 207 8.89 3.31 -12.41
C ASP A 207 7.64 2.41 -12.48
N PHE A 208 7.50 1.57 -13.52
CA PHE A 208 6.33 0.68 -13.65
C PHE A 208 6.10 -0.26 -12.45
N TRP A 209 7.15 -0.61 -11.71
CA TRP A 209 7.11 -1.50 -10.54
C TRP A 209 7.44 -0.78 -9.22
N SER A 210 7.52 0.55 -9.25
CA SER A 210 7.92 1.35 -8.10
C SER A 210 6.70 2.04 -7.48
N PRO A 211 6.40 1.80 -6.19
CA PRO A 211 5.31 2.52 -5.52
C PRO A 211 5.67 4.00 -5.34
N VAL A 212 4.64 4.84 -5.23
CA VAL A 212 4.81 6.24 -4.82
C VAL A 212 4.74 6.33 -3.30
N ILE A 213 5.83 6.78 -2.68
CA ILE A 213 5.94 6.90 -1.22
C ILE A 213 6.09 8.38 -0.88
N VAL A 214 5.09 8.95 -0.20
CA VAL A 214 5.09 10.36 0.22
C VAL A 214 5.56 10.48 1.67
N ASN A 215 6.64 11.21 1.88
CA ASN A 215 7.18 11.54 3.20
C ASN A 215 6.37 12.68 3.84
N TYR A 216 5.40 12.34 4.68
CA TYR A 216 4.57 13.36 5.35
C TYR A 216 5.34 14.23 6.36
N ASN A 217 6.57 13.86 6.74
CA ASN A 217 7.44 14.69 7.58
C ASN A 217 8.27 15.69 6.76
N ALA A 218 8.06 15.75 5.44
CA ALA A 218 8.79 16.66 4.58
C ALA A 218 8.32 18.11 4.74
N THR A 219 9.28 19.00 5.02
CA THR A 219 9.12 20.45 4.97
C THR A 219 8.78 20.97 3.56
N GLY A 220 9.11 20.20 2.53
CA GLY A 220 8.79 20.53 1.13
C GLY A 220 7.30 20.44 0.76
N LEU A 221 6.46 19.76 1.56
CA LEU A 221 5.03 19.58 1.27
C LEU A 221 4.21 20.84 1.60
N ASN A 222 4.48 21.48 2.74
CA ASN A 222 3.77 22.67 3.19
C ASN A 222 4.74 23.84 3.34
N LYS A 223 4.91 24.62 2.26
CA LYS A 223 5.80 25.79 2.25
C LYS A 223 5.32 26.93 3.16
N GLN A 224 4.05 26.95 3.56
CA GLN A 224 3.48 28.02 4.40
C GLN A 224 3.80 27.83 5.88
N ALA A 225 4.12 26.61 6.29
CA ALA A 225 4.44 26.29 7.68
C ALA A 225 5.92 25.89 7.77
N ALA A 226 6.79 26.90 7.91
CA ALA A 226 8.21 26.74 8.15
C ALA A 226 8.42 25.71 9.28
N ASN A 227 9.11 24.61 8.98
CA ASN A 227 9.37 23.48 9.88
C ASN A 227 8.17 22.54 10.16
N SER A 228 7.33 22.29 9.16
CA SER A 228 6.28 21.25 9.27
C SER A 228 6.84 19.85 9.06
N GLN A 229 7.19 19.19 10.16
CA GLN A 229 7.72 17.83 10.19
C GLN A 229 6.78 16.87 10.95
N SER A 230 5.46 16.99 10.73
CA SER A 230 4.49 16.17 11.43
C SER A 230 3.24 15.94 10.59
N TRP A 231 2.64 14.77 10.73
CA TRP A 231 1.37 14.43 10.08
C TRP A 231 0.29 15.49 10.31
N ALA A 232 0.06 15.92 11.55
CA ALA A 232 -0.97 16.92 11.86
C ALA A 232 -0.87 18.20 11.01
N LYS A 233 0.35 18.67 10.71
CA LYS A 233 0.58 19.90 9.91
C LYS A 233 0.55 19.66 8.40
N ASN A 234 0.86 18.44 7.95
CA ASN A 234 1.06 18.12 6.53
C ASN A 234 -0.02 17.20 5.96
N CYS A 235 -0.93 16.64 6.76
CA CYS A 235 -1.84 15.56 6.38
C CYS A 235 -2.65 15.87 5.11
N THR A 236 -3.22 17.07 5.00
CA THR A 236 -4.00 17.49 3.82
C THR A 236 -3.15 17.61 2.56
N PHE A 237 -1.90 18.07 2.69
CA PHE A 237 -0.98 18.21 1.56
C PHE A 237 -0.43 16.85 1.14
N ALA A 238 -0.02 16.02 2.10
CA ALA A 238 0.47 14.66 1.86
C ALA A 238 -0.60 13.78 1.20
N LEU A 239 -1.85 13.81 1.67
CA LEU A 239 -2.97 13.06 1.08
C LEU A 239 -3.26 13.52 -0.36
N ARG A 240 -3.32 14.84 -0.59
CA ARG A 240 -3.54 15.38 -1.94
C ARG A 240 -2.42 15.00 -2.89
N GLU A 241 -1.18 15.11 -2.45
CA GLU A 241 -0.01 14.74 -3.23
C GLU A 241 -0.07 13.25 -3.57
N GLY A 242 -0.24 12.36 -2.58
CA GLY A 242 -0.33 10.91 -2.81
C GLY A 242 -1.43 10.54 -3.80
N ILE A 243 -2.65 11.05 -3.61
CA ILE A 243 -3.78 10.79 -4.51
C ILE A 243 -3.48 11.30 -5.93
N HIS A 244 -2.90 12.48 -6.07
CA HIS A 244 -2.59 13.05 -7.39
C HIS A 244 -1.49 12.27 -8.10
N GLN A 245 -0.43 11.90 -7.40
CA GLN A 245 0.70 11.18 -8.00
C GLN A 245 0.33 9.73 -8.37
N CYS A 246 -0.51 9.06 -7.58
CA CYS A 246 -1.04 7.73 -7.95
C CYS A 246 -1.87 7.79 -9.25
N LYS A 247 -2.62 8.86 -9.47
CA LYS A 247 -3.43 9.05 -10.68
C LYS A 247 -2.65 9.27 -11.97
N ARG A 248 -1.32 9.42 -11.91
CA ARG A 248 -0.48 9.63 -13.10
C ARG A 248 -0.56 8.47 -14.10
N ASN A 249 -0.75 7.25 -13.59
CA ASN A 249 -0.85 6.03 -14.40
C ASN A 249 -2.29 5.48 -14.47
N ASP A 250 -3.28 6.21 -13.94
CA ASP A 250 -4.66 5.75 -13.88
C ASP A 250 -5.35 5.88 -15.25
N SER A 251 -6.18 4.89 -15.55
CA SER A 251 -7.21 4.99 -16.57
C SER A 251 -8.55 5.35 -15.91
N VAL A 252 -9.56 5.71 -16.70
CA VAL A 252 -10.94 5.93 -16.19
C VAL A 252 -11.45 4.73 -15.37
N ASN A 253 -10.97 3.52 -15.69
CA ASN A 253 -11.35 2.27 -15.06
C ASN A 253 -10.47 1.88 -13.84
N SER A 254 -9.44 2.66 -13.53
CA SER A 254 -8.42 2.30 -12.52
C SER A 254 -8.29 3.35 -11.43
N GLN A 255 -9.40 4.03 -11.08
CA GLN A 255 -9.36 5.05 -10.05
C GLN A 255 -9.13 4.44 -8.66
N ILE A 256 -8.47 5.21 -7.81
CA ILE A 256 -8.30 4.91 -6.39
C ILE A 256 -9.66 4.65 -5.73
N ASP A 257 -9.85 3.45 -5.18
CA ASP A 257 -11.08 2.98 -4.55
C ASP A 257 -11.07 3.13 -3.02
N MET A 258 -9.89 3.03 -2.40
CA MET A 258 -9.72 3.02 -0.95
C MET A 258 -8.56 3.90 -0.50
N VAL A 259 -8.77 4.62 0.60
CA VAL A 259 -7.71 5.25 1.39
C VAL A 259 -7.75 4.67 2.80
N ALA A 260 -6.71 3.91 3.15
CA ALA A 260 -6.54 3.36 4.49
C ALA A 260 -5.66 4.30 5.34
N LEU A 261 -6.10 4.60 6.55
CA LEU A 261 -5.36 5.40 7.52
C LEU A 261 -5.36 4.70 8.88
N ASP A 262 -4.26 4.82 9.61
CA ASP A 262 -4.26 4.45 11.04
C ASP A 262 -5.26 5.32 11.81
N ARG A 263 -5.82 4.78 12.89
CA ARG A 263 -6.82 5.45 13.72
C ARG A 263 -6.31 6.79 14.24
N THR A 264 -5.04 6.84 14.65
CA THR A 264 -4.43 8.07 15.19
C THR A 264 -4.27 9.12 14.09
N LEU A 265 -3.82 8.70 12.90
CA LEU A 265 -3.65 9.57 11.74
C LEU A 265 -4.99 10.14 11.27
N TYR A 266 -6.04 9.32 11.31
CA TYR A 266 -7.39 9.75 10.95
C TYR A 266 -7.97 10.78 11.92
N ILE A 267 -7.78 10.58 13.23
CA ILE A 267 -8.20 11.57 14.24
C ILE A 267 -7.47 12.91 14.03
N GLN A 268 -6.15 12.87 13.79
CA GLN A 268 -5.38 14.09 13.53
C GLN A 268 -5.82 14.79 12.24
N PHE A 269 -6.18 14.03 11.21
CA PHE A 269 -6.73 14.58 9.97
C PHE A 269 -8.07 15.30 10.22
N LEU A 270 -9.00 14.68 10.96
CA LEU A 270 -10.29 15.28 11.29
C LEU A 270 -10.14 16.56 12.13
N ASN A 271 -9.22 16.58 13.10
CA ASN A 271 -8.93 17.78 13.89
C ASN A 271 -8.43 18.93 13.00
N THR A 272 -7.50 18.62 12.09
CA THR A 272 -6.97 19.62 11.13
C THR A 272 -8.07 20.11 10.19
N TYR A 273 -9.00 19.25 9.80
CA TYR A 273 -10.14 19.65 8.98
C TYR A 273 -11.07 20.62 9.72
N ARG A 274 -11.40 20.31 10.97
CA ARG A 274 -12.22 21.16 11.85
C ARG A 274 -11.61 22.55 12.05
N ASP A 275 -10.29 22.65 12.22
CA ASP A 275 -9.61 23.93 12.40
C ASP A 275 -9.74 24.85 11.16
N ASN A 276 -9.95 24.27 9.97
CA ASN A 276 -10.18 25.02 8.74
C ASN A 276 -11.66 25.40 8.52
N GLU A 277 -12.60 24.83 9.28
CA GLU A 277 -14.02 25.16 9.18
C GLU A 277 -14.30 26.52 9.85
N ARG A 278 -14.66 27.52 9.04
CA ARG A 278 -15.08 28.83 9.55
C ARG A 278 -16.51 28.73 10.08
N ILE A 279 -16.68 28.88 11.40
CA ILE A 279 -18.01 29.07 12.00
C ILE A 279 -18.49 30.48 11.63
N VAL A 280 -19.41 30.57 10.66
CA VAL A 280 -20.13 31.81 10.37
C VAL A 280 -21.23 31.97 11.41
N VAL A 281 -20.95 32.74 12.47
CA VAL A 281 -22.01 33.20 13.39
C VAL A 281 -22.79 34.30 12.68
N SER A 282 -23.95 33.98 12.12
CA SER A 282 -24.89 35.00 11.64
C SER A 282 -25.60 35.65 12.84
N LYS A 283 -25.78 36.98 12.78
CA LYS A 283 -26.40 37.80 13.84
C LYS A 283 -27.89 37.52 14.08
N GLU A 284 -28.50 36.58 13.37
CA GLU A 284 -29.94 36.31 13.51
C GLU A 284 -30.29 35.58 14.83
N ASN A 285 -29.31 35.08 15.58
CA ASN A 285 -29.52 34.39 16.87
C ASN A 285 -28.67 34.97 18.03
N GLY A 286 -28.63 36.29 18.21
CA GLY A 286 -28.09 36.84 19.48
C GLY A 286 -27.70 38.31 19.49
N LEU A 287 -28.70 39.20 19.63
CA LEU A 287 -28.87 40.28 20.62
C LEU A 287 -30.01 41.19 20.16
#